data_AF-A0A534ZRZ7-F1
#
_entry.id   AF-A0A534ZRZ7-F1
#
_cell.length_a   1.000
_cell.length_b   1.000
_cell.length_c   1.000
_cell.angle_alpha   90.00
_cell.angle_beta   90.00
_cell.angle_gamma   90.00
#
_symmetry.space_group_name_H-M   'P 1'
#
loop_
_entity.id
_entity.type
_entity.pdbx_description
1 polymer ?
#
loop_
_entity_poly.entity_id
_entity_poly.type
_entity_poly.pdbx_seq_one_letter_code
_entity_poly.pdbx_strand_id
1 'polypeptide(L)'
;MTDRDGLARARYARVQAVMARRGVDALLLATPHLAAFASGARRVQVAGSGGGLPWVVIVAGAPSAVVFTADPDGAPSWMPRVAIEPLLWDRGRALRRLAELVAPARGARACRR
;
A
#
# COMPACT_ATOMS: atom_id res chain seq x y z
N MET A 1 -7.18 -16.31 -16.57
CA MET A 1 -6.53 -15.90 -15.29
C MET A 1 -6.97 -14.47 -14.89
N THR A 2 -8.22 -14.10 -15.16
CA THR A 2 -8.68 -12.69 -15.25
C THR A 2 -9.58 -12.27 -14.10
N ASP A 3 -10.18 -13.24 -13.41
CA ASP A 3 -11.18 -13.01 -12.36
C ASP A 3 -10.57 -12.46 -11.05
N ARG A 4 -9.42 -12.99 -10.64
CA ARG A 4 -8.75 -12.56 -9.39
C ARG A 4 -8.23 -11.12 -9.44
N ASP A 5 -7.64 -10.72 -10.57
CA ASP A 5 -7.11 -9.37 -10.74
C ASP A 5 -8.25 -8.34 -10.83
N GLY A 6 -9.34 -8.72 -11.51
CA GLY A 6 -10.58 -7.93 -11.52
C GLY A 6 -11.15 -7.75 -10.10
N LEU A 7 -11.24 -8.83 -9.33
CA LEU A 7 -11.70 -8.79 -7.94
C LEU A 7 -10.78 -7.95 -7.04
N ALA A 8 -9.46 -8.09 -7.16
CA ALA A 8 -8.49 -7.29 -6.43
C ALA A 8 -8.63 -5.80 -6.73
N ARG A 9 -8.78 -5.44 -8.01
CA ARG A 9 -8.99 -4.06 -8.45
C ARG A 9 -10.31 -3.49 -7.95
N ALA A 10 -11.39 -4.28 -7.96
CA ALA A 10 -12.69 -3.88 -7.40
C ALA A 10 -12.62 -3.63 -5.88
N ARG A 11 -11.88 -4.46 -5.14
CA ARG A 11 -11.64 -4.26 -3.70
C ARG A 11 -10.83 -3.01 -3.44
N TYR A 12 -9.76 -2.78 -4.20
CA TYR A 12 -8.96 -1.56 -4.09
C TYR A 12 -9.81 -0.30 -4.33
N ALA A 13 -10.63 -0.29 -5.37
CA ALA A 13 -11.56 0.81 -5.65
C ALA A 13 -12.56 1.04 -4.50
N ARG A 14 -13.08 -0.04 -3.89
CA ARG A 14 -13.95 0.05 -2.71
C ARG A 14 -13.23 0.65 -1.50
N VAL A 15 -11.97 0.28 -1.27
CA VAL A 15 -11.16 0.86 -0.18
C VAL A 15 -10.94 2.35 -0.40
N GLN A 16 -10.57 2.77 -1.61
CA GLN A 16 -10.42 4.18 -1.99
C GLN A 16 -11.72 4.97 -1.77
N ALA A 17 -12.86 4.41 -2.17
CA ALA A 17 -14.16 5.06 -1.95
C ALA A 17 -14.50 5.24 -0.47
N VAL A 18 -14.15 4.28 0.39
CA VAL A 18 -14.34 4.40 1.85
C VAL A 18 -13.38 5.42 2.45
N MET A 19 -12.11 5.45 2.03
CA MET A 19 -11.14 6.45 2.46
C MET A 19 -11.61 7.87 2.13
N ALA A 20 -12.08 8.09 0.89
CA ALA A 20 -12.63 9.37 0.47
C ALA A 20 -13.84 9.80 1.32
N ARG A 21 -14.80 8.90 1.57
CA ARG A 21 -15.97 9.18 2.43
C ARG A 21 -15.60 9.51 3.87
N ARG A 22 -14.49 8.97 4.37
CA ARG A 22 -14.04 9.14 5.77
C ARG A 22 -12.97 10.23 5.93
N GLY A 23 -12.54 10.88 4.84
CA GLY A 23 -11.45 11.85 4.88
C GLY A 23 -10.12 11.25 5.37
N VAL A 24 -9.81 10.02 4.94
CA VAL A 24 -8.56 9.34 5.29
C VAL A 24 -7.57 9.49 4.15
N ASP A 25 -6.47 10.21 4.40
CA ASP A 25 -5.45 10.51 3.38
C ASP A 25 -4.52 9.34 3.09
N ALA A 26 -4.24 8.51 4.10
CA ALA A 26 -3.38 7.33 3.96
C ALA A 26 -3.82 6.19 4.88
N LEU A 27 -3.66 4.96 4.41
CA LEU A 27 -3.92 3.74 5.17
C LEU A 27 -2.66 2.86 5.17
N LEU A 28 -2.18 2.53 6.37
CA LEU A 28 -1.01 1.70 6.58
C LEU A 28 -1.48 0.32 7.08
N LEU A 29 -1.13 -0.74 6.35
CA LEU A 29 -1.59 -2.10 6.63
C LEU A 29 -0.40 -2.98 7.02
N ALA A 30 -0.22 -3.18 8.33
CA ALA A 30 0.78 -4.09 8.90
C ALA A 30 0.29 -5.55 9.00
N THR A 31 -1.00 -5.78 8.81
CA THR A 31 -1.61 -7.11 8.92
C THR A 31 -1.71 -7.77 7.54
N PRO A 32 -1.09 -8.95 7.31
CA PRO A 32 -1.01 -9.55 5.99
C PRO A 32 -2.34 -9.79 5.29
N HIS A 33 -3.38 -10.25 6.01
CA HIS A 33 -4.67 -10.52 5.39
C HIS A 33 -5.42 -9.24 4.98
N LEU A 34 -5.27 -8.15 5.74
CA LEU A 34 -5.82 -6.84 5.36
C LEU A 34 -5.07 -6.24 4.17
N ALA A 35 -3.73 -6.35 4.19
CA ALA A 35 -2.87 -5.96 3.08
C ALA A 35 -3.24 -6.70 1.79
N ALA A 36 -3.41 -8.02 1.86
CA ALA A 36 -3.81 -8.85 0.72
C ALA A 36 -5.24 -8.52 0.23
N PHE A 37 -6.18 -8.30 1.15
CA PHE A 37 -7.54 -7.90 0.77
C PHE A 37 -7.56 -6.56 0.03
N ALA A 38 -6.85 -5.56 0.55
CA ALA A 38 -6.92 -4.19 0.04
C ALA A 38 -6.08 -3.96 -1.23
N SER A 39 -4.93 -4.63 -1.35
CA SER A 39 -4.01 -4.46 -2.50
C SER A 39 -4.09 -5.58 -3.53
N GLY A 40 -4.58 -6.77 -3.14
CA GLY A 40 -4.46 -8.00 -3.94
C GLY A 40 -3.07 -8.65 -3.89
N ALA A 41 -2.06 -8.02 -3.27
CA ALA A 41 -0.73 -8.58 -3.17
C ALA A 41 -0.70 -9.81 -2.26
N ARG A 42 0.02 -10.84 -2.70
CA ARG A 42 0.21 -12.10 -1.97
C ARG A 42 1.62 -12.19 -1.43
N ARG A 43 1.82 -13.04 -0.42
CA ARG A 43 3.15 -13.33 0.17
C ARG A 43 3.93 -12.09 0.63
N VAL A 44 3.19 -11.04 1.02
CA VAL A 44 3.78 -9.79 1.49
C VAL A 44 4.60 -9.97 2.77
N GLN A 45 4.29 -10.98 3.58
CA GLN A 45 5.10 -11.42 4.71
C GLN A 45 5.74 -12.77 4.42
N VAL A 46 7.07 -12.83 4.56
CA VAL A 46 7.87 -14.06 4.53
C VAL A 46 8.47 -14.27 5.92
N ALA A 47 8.61 -15.52 6.37
CA ALA A 47 9.25 -15.82 7.66
C ALA A 47 10.66 -15.18 7.72
N GLY A 48 11.00 -14.54 8.85
CA GLY A 48 12.29 -13.86 9.02
C GLY A 48 12.40 -12.44 8.44
N SER A 49 11.34 -11.89 7.83
CA SER A 49 11.33 -10.56 7.18
C SER A 49 11.43 -9.34 8.12
N GLY A 50 11.69 -9.53 9.42
CA GLY A 50 11.88 -8.45 10.38
C GLY A 50 10.60 -7.61 10.56
N GLY A 51 9.67 -8.11 11.38
CA GLY A 51 8.44 -7.39 11.74
C GLY A 51 8.73 -5.93 12.14
N GLY A 52 7.96 -5.00 11.58
CA GLY A 52 8.07 -3.57 11.93
C GLY A 52 7.72 -2.55 10.86
N LEU A 53 7.33 -2.95 9.65
CA LEU A 53 6.86 -2.02 8.61
C LEU A 53 5.47 -2.45 8.11
N PRO A 54 4.58 -1.51 7.76
CA PRO A 54 3.37 -1.86 7.05
C PRO A 54 3.73 -2.45 5.69
N TRP A 55 3.16 -3.61 5.39
CA TRP A 55 3.36 -4.32 4.13
C TRP A 55 2.75 -3.58 2.94
N VAL A 56 1.70 -2.80 3.20
CA VAL A 56 0.95 -2.08 2.19
C VAL A 56 0.63 -0.68 2.70
N VAL A 57 0.85 0.30 1.85
CA VAL A 57 0.43 1.69 2.04
C VAL A 57 -0.52 2.06 0.91
N ILE A 58 -1.69 2.60 1.26
CA ILE A 58 -2.66 3.13 0.30
C ILE A 58 -2.76 4.62 0.53
N VAL A 59 -2.48 5.42 -0.50
CA VAL A 59 -2.65 6.87 -0.49
C VAL A 59 -3.97 7.20 -1.18
N ALA A 60 -4.75 8.12 -0.62
CA ALA A 60 -6.03 8.53 -1.18
C ALA A 60 -5.87 9.02 -2.63
N GLY A 61 -6.71 8.53 -3.53
CA GLY A 61 -6.68 8.90 -4.95
C GLY A 61 -5.55 8.26 -5.76
N ALA A 62 -4.64 7.50 -5.14
CA ALA A 62 -3.57 6.82 -5.87
C ALA A 62 -4.14 5.69 -6.75
N PRO A 63 -3.57 5.46 -7.95
CA PRO A 63 -4.05 4.44 -8.87
C PRO A 63 -3.78 3.00 -8.39
N SER A 64 -2.83 2.81 -7.46
CA SER A 64 -2.50 1.53 -6.83
C SER A 64 -1.97 1.73 -5.41
N ALA A 65 -2.00 0.66 -4.61
CA ALA A 65 -1.28 0.61 -3.35
C ALA A 65 0.24 0.55 -3.59
N VAL A 66 1.02 0.99 -2.61
CA VAL A 66 2.45 0.70 -2.52
C VAL A 66 2.64 -0.54 -1.65
N VAL A 67 3.38 -1.52 -2.14
CA VAL A 67 3.59 -2.81 -1.48
C VAL A 67 5.06 -2.96 -1.13
N PHE A 68 5.35 -3.15 0.16
CA PHE A 68 6.67 -3.51 0.66
C PHE A 68 6.74 -5.03 0.78
N THR A 69 7.52 -5.68 -0.08
CA THR A 69 7.57 -7.16 -0.14
C THR A 69 8.95 -7.67 -0.55
N ALA A 70 9.29 -8.87 -0.10
CA ALA A 70 10.45 -9.63 -0.58
C ALA A 70 10.11 -10.48 -1.83
N ASP A 71 8.83 -10.69 -2.12
CA ASP A 71 8.32 -11.45 -3.28
C ASP A 71 7.51 -10.50 -4.20
N PRO A 72 8.13 -9.92 -5.25
CA PRO A 72 7.45 -9.01 -6.17
C PRO A 72 6.46 -9.72 -7.10
N ASP A 73 6.61 -11.02 -7.33
CA ASP A 73 5.71 -11.82 -8.18
C ASP A 73 4.35 -12.09 -7.51
N GLY A 74 4.26 -11.78 -6.21
CA GLY A 74 3.03 -11.75 -5.45
C GLY A 74 2.07 -10.60 -5.82
N ALA A 75 2.53 -9.59 -6.55
CA ALA A 75 1.73 -8.42 -6.90
C ALA A 75 0.72 -8.70 -8.05
N PRO A 76 -0.47 -8.06 -8.05
CA PRO A 76 -1.41 -8.15 -9.17
C PRO A 76 -0.82 -7.57 -10.46
N SER A 77 -1.21 -8.13 -11.61
CA SER A 77 -0.63 -7.73 -12.91
C SER A 77 -0.94 -6.28 -13.33
N TRP A 78 -2.02 -5.70 -12.79
CA TRP A 78 -2.40 -4.31 -13.03
C TRP A 78 -1.61 -3.30 -12.18
N MET A 79 -0.89 -3.76 -11.17
CA MET A 79 -0.12 -2.90 -10.29
C MET A 79 1.15 -2.41 -11.01
N PRO A 80 1.42 -1.09 -11.04
CA PRO A 80 2.66 -0.57 -11.59
C PRO A 80 3.86 -1.15 -10.83
N ARG A 81 4.90 -1.61 -11.54
CA ARG A 81 6.12 -2.14 -10.92
C ARG A 81 6.79 -1.14 -9.97
N VAL A 82 6.68 0.16 -10.26
CA VAL A 82 7.20 1.25 -9.41
C VAL A 82 6.51 1.36 -8.06
N ALA A 83 5.34 0.74 -7.88
CA ALA A 83 4.63 0.69 -6.61
C ALA A 83 5.02 -0.52 -5.74
N ILE A 84 5.93 -1.37 -6.22
CA ILE A 84 6.45 -2.52 -5.49
C ILE A 84 7.81 -2.13 -4.92
N GLU A 85 7.84 -1.83 -3.63
CA GLU A 85 9.05 -1.52 -2.89
C GLU A 85 9.69 -2.82 -2.39
N PRO A 86 10.94 -3.11 -2.77
CA PRO A 86 11.61 -4.31 -2.30
C PRO A 86 11.92 -4.15 -0.82
N LEU A 87 11.42 -5.09 0.00
CA LEU A 87 11.74 -5.19 1.42
C LEU A 87 13.13 -5.83 1.58
N LEU A 88 14.16 -5.09 1.18
CA LEU A 88 15.55 -5.46 1.44
C LEU A 88 15.91 -5.13 2.89
N TRP A 89 17.05 -5.66 3.36
CA TRP A 89 17.64 -5.43 4.69
C TRP A 89 18.02 -3.94 4.98
N ASP A 90 17.52 -2.97 4.21
CA ASP A 90 17.67 -1.53 4.46
C ASP A 90 16.36 -0.94 5.00
N ARG A 91 16.16 -1.13 6.31
CA ARG A 91 15.02 -0.58 7.05
C ARG A 91 14.97 0.96 7.00
N GLY A 92 16.13 1.63 6.91
CA GLY A 92 16.22 3.09 6.86
C GLY A 92 15.66 3.67 5.55
N ARG A 93 15.95 3.03 4.41
CA ARG A 93 15.31 3.38 3.12
C ARG A 93 13.81 3.17 3.15
N ALA A 94 13.33 2.04 3.68
CA ALA A 94 11.90 1.74 3.74
C ALA A 94 11.13 2.73 4.64
N LEU A 95 11.70 3.13 5.79
CA LEU A 95 11.12 4.15 6.67
C LEU A 95 11.08 5.53 6.01
N ARG A 96 12.15 5.95 5.31
CA ARG A 96 12.14 7.20 4.53
C ARG A 96 11.04 7.20 3.49
N ARG A 97 10.91 6.09 2.75
CA ARG A 97 9.87 5.93 1.74
C ARG A 97 8.47 5.97 2.32
N LEU A 98 8.26 5.31 3.46
CA LEU A 98 7.00 5.39 4.19
C LEU A 98 6.67 6.84 4.56
N ALA A 99 7.64 7.57 5.10
CA ALA A 99 7.47 8.97 5.49
C ALA A 99 7.12 9.86 4.28
N GLU A 100 7.74 9.64 3.12
CA GLU A 100 7.39 10.34 1.87
C GLU A 100 5.95 10.07 1.43
N LEU A 101 5.48 8.82 1.53
CA LEU A 101 4.13 8.43 1.08
C LEU A 101 3.02 9.02 1.96
N VAL A 102 3.28 9.20 3.25
CA VAL A 102 2.30 9.73 4.21
C VAL A 102 2.51 11.22 4.49
N ALA A 103 3.56 11.82 3.94
CA ALA A 103 3.80 13.25 4.07
C ALA A 103 2.61 14.00 3.47
N PRO A 104 2.02 14.98 4.19
CA PRO A 104 0.98 15.81 3.62
C PRO A 104 1.55 16.50 2.37
N ALA A 105 0.76 16.55 1.30
CA ALA A 105 1.09 17.35 0.14
C ALA A 105 1.41 18.78 0.63
N ARG A 106 2.61 19.28 0.34
CA ARG A 106 3.03 20.63 0.71
C ARG A 106 1.98 21.62 0.19
N GLY A 107 1.13 22.13 1.09
CA GLY A 107 -0.03 22.98 0.76
C GLY A 107 -1.35 22.61 1.45
N ALA A 108 -1.50 21.41 2.03
CA ALA A 108 -2.79 20.95 2.57
C ALA A 108 -3.12 21.40 4.01
N ARG A 109 -2.24 22.18 4.68
CA ARG A 109 -2.50 22.74 6.02
C ARG A 109 -2.48 24.26 6.00
N ALA A 110 -3.42 24.86 5.28
CA ALA A 110 -3.91 26.20 5.57
C ALA A 110 -5.42 26.11 5.78
N CYS A 111 -5.91 26.69 6.89
CA CYS A 111 -7.30 26.76 7.34
C CYS A 111 -7.93 25.49 7.94
N ARG A 112 -7.85 25.40 9.28
CA ARG A 112 -9.08 25.43 10.09
C ARG A 112 -8.92 26.50 11.16
N ARG A 113 -9.75 27.55 11.07
CA ARG A 113 -10.13 28.39 12.22
C ARG A 113 -11.14 27.61 13.05
#